data_AF-A0A9P8S4C2-F1
#
_entry.id   AF-A0A9P8S4C2-F1
#
_cell.length_a   1.000
_cell.length_b   1.000
_cell.length_c   1.000
_cell.angle_alpha   90.00
_cell.angle_beta   90.00
_cell.angle_gamma   90.00
#
_symmetry.space_group_name_H-M   'P 1'
#
loop_
_entity.id
_entity.type
_entity.pdbx_description
1 polymer ?
#
loop_
_entity_poly.entity_id
_entity_poly.type
_entity_poly.pdbx_seq_one_letter_code
_entity_poly.pdbx_strand_id
1 'polypeptide(L)'
;MAKAHPSEPSPINKNPPIPQGCKIQKRPLNRPQIPSSSKSPVIYISSHTPFLSAVTRIRKLLTKSLRNTAAAPKNASTHARVEALQRSTNTAYGNASPLLVTVLGTGKAIEKTLSLASWFEQQGDCDVRLRTKTVGTVDDVIVEEGEGDGLTHAVMCDED
;
A
#
# COMPACT_ATOMS: atom_id res chain seq x y z
N MET A 1 21.39 -3.33 31.93
CA MET A 1 20.51 -3.34 30.74
C MET A 1 19.16 -3.91 31.17
N ALA A 2 18.12 -3.09 31.24
CA ALA A 2 16.79 -3.53 31.67
C ALA A 2 16.17 -4.43 30.59
N LYS A 3 15.79 -5.66 30.95
CA LYS A 3 15.02 -6.56 30.08
C LYS A 3 13.60 -6.01 29.96
N ALA A 4 13.15 -5.73 28.74
CA ALA A 4 11.76 -5.40 28.47
C ALA A 4 10.89 -6.61 28.79
N HIS A 5 9.97 -6.48 29.75
CA HIS A 5 8.95 -7.50 30.02
C HIS A 5 7.94 -7.52 28.86
N PRO A 6 7.55 -8.70 28.35
CA PRO A 6 6.48 -8.79 27.37
C PRO A 6 5.17 -8.30 28.02
N SER A 7 4.53 -7.31 27.40
CA SER A 7 3.21 -6.83 27.81
C SER A 7 2.18 -7.96 27.70
N GLU A 8 1.42 -8.20 28.77
CA GLU A 8 0.34 -9.20 28.75
C GLU A 8 -0.68 -8.87 27.64
N PRO A 9 -1.14 -9.86 26.87
CA PRO A 9 -2.12 -9.63 25.82
C PRO A 9 -3.45 -9.24 26.44
N SER A 10 -3.94 -8.04 26.08
CA SER A 10 -5.28 -7.58 26.46
C SER A 10 -6.35 -8.60 26.05
N PRO A 11 -7.40 -8.83 26.87
CA PRO A 11 -8.47 -9.77 26.54
C PRO A 11 -9.14 -9.40 25.21
N ILE A 12 -9.27 -10.40 24.32
CA ILE A 12 -9.87 -10.22 22.99
C ILE A 12 -11.39 -10.20 23.16
N ASN A 13 -11.98 -9.00 23.20
CA ASN A 13 -13.43 -8.84 23.07
C ASN A 13 -13.85 -9.17 21.64
N LYS A 14 -14.42 -10.37 21.45
CA LYS A 14 -15.00 -10.78 20.18
C LYS A 14 -16.40 -10.17 20.05
N ASN A 15 -16.74 -9.71 18.85
CA ASN A 15 -18.11 -9.29 18.56
C ASN A 15 -19.07 -10.49 18.70
N PRO A 16 -20.35 -10.24 19.04
CA PRO A 16 -21.36 -11.29 19.11
C PRO A 16 -21.51 -12.00 17.75
N PRO A 17 -21.98 -13.26 17.75
CA PRO A 17 -22.30 -13.98 16.51
C PRO A 17 -23.28 -13.19 15.64
N ILE A 18 -23.17 -13.38 14.31
CA ILE A 18 -24.08 -12.74 13.36
C ILE A 18 -25.50 -13.33 13.56
N PRO A 19 -26.55 -12.49 13.59
CA PRO A 19 -27.92 -12.97 13.73
C PRO A 19 -28.31 -13.97 12.63
N GLN A 20 -29.22 -14.89 12.95
CA GLN A 20 -29.75 -15.83 11.94
C GLN A 20 -30.48 -15.07 10.83
N GLY A 21 -30.38 -15.55 9.59
CA GLY A 21 -30.96 -14.88 8.42
C GLY A 21 -30.22 -13.63 7.95
N CYS A 22 -29.07 -13.29 8.55
CA CYS A 22 -28.25 -12.16 8.13
C CYS A 22 -26.99 -12.59 7.38
N LYS A 23 -26.56 -11.79 6.41
CA LYS A 23 -25.34 -11.97 5.62
C LYS A 23 -24.40 -10.78 5.76
N ILE A 24 -23.10 -11.05 5.76
CA ILE A 24 -22.08 -10.00 5.73
C ILE A 24 -21.91 -9.50 4.29
N GLN A 25 -22.16 -8.22 4.08
CA GLN A 25 -21.74 -7.50 2.89
C GLN A 25 -20.44 -6.74 3.17
N LYS A 26 -19.37 -7.12 2.49
CA LYS A 26 -18.05 -6.50 2.72
C LYS A 26 -17.99 -5.09 2.16
N ARG A 27 -17.46 -4.15 2.94
CA ARG A 27 -17.16 -2.81 2.42
C ARG A 27 -15.79 -2.78 1.74
N PRO A 28 -15.60 -1.93 0.72
CA PRO A 28 -14.27 -1.65 0.20
C PRO A 28 -13.33 -1.11 1.29
N LEU A 29 -12.07 -1.54 1.28
CA LEU A 29 -11.06 -0.98 2.18
C LEU A 29 -10.92 0.54 1.99
N ASN A 30 -10.96 1.30 3.08
CA ASN A 30 -10.65 2.73 3.05
C ASN A 30 -9.18 2.92 2.64
N ARG A 31 -8.97 3.35 1.40
CA ARG A 31 -7.64 3.68 0.89
C ARG A 31 -7.45 5.19 0.99
N PRO A 32 -6.41 5.68 1.70
CA PRO A 32 -6.09 7.10 1.66
C PRO A 32 -5.80 7.52 0.22
N GLN A 33 -6.19 8.74 -0.12
CA GLN A 33 -5.86 9.31 -1.43
C GLN A 33 -4.34 9.32 -1.60
N ILE A 34 -3.86 8.77 -2.71
CA ILE A 34 -2.44 8.73 -3.01
C ILE A 34 -1.96 10.18 -3.17
N PRO A 35 -0.94 10.62 -2.42
CA PRO A 35 -0.44 11.98 -2.56
C PRO A 35 0.10 12.18 -3.98
N SER A 36 -0.25 13.30 -4.61
CA SER A 36 0.25 13.68 -5.94
C SER A 36 1.77 13.96 -5.95
N SER A 37 2.37 14.05 -4.75
CA SER A 37 3.81 14.22 -4.58
C SER A 37 4.59 13.07 -5.19
N SER A 38 5.54 13.39 -6.05
CA SER A 38 6.42 12.41 -6.70
C SER A 38 7.47 11.81 -5.75
N LYS A 39 7.54 12.24 -4.48
CA LYS A 39 8.59 11.86 -3.52
C LYS A 39 8.36 10.50 -2.86
N SER A 40 7.12 10.03 -2.75
CA SER A 40 6.79 8.77 -2.05
C SER A 40 5.59 8.07 -2.70
N PRO A 41 5.73 7.54 -3.92
CA PRO A 41 4.65 6.83 -4.59
C PRO A 41 4.25 5.56 -3.83
N VAL A 42 2.95 5.31 -3.75
CA VAL A 42 2.36 4.11 -3.11
C VAL A 42 1.64 3.28 -4.16
N ILE A 43 1.86 1.96 -4.16
CA ILE A 43 1.21 0.99 -5.04
C ILE A 43 0.44 -0.01 -4.21
N TYR A 44 -0.85 -0.15 -4.49
CA TYR A 44 -1.67 -1.21 -3.91
C TYR A 44 -1.67 -2.44 -4.83
N ILE A 45 -1.38 -3.61 -4.28
CA ILE A 45 -1.40 -4.89 -4.97
C ILE A 45 -2.68 -5.63 -4.63
N SER A 46 -3.43 -6.03 -5.67
CA SER A 46 -4.60 -6.90 -5.54
C SER A 46 -4.19 -8.36 -5.72
N SER A 47 -4.98 -9.29 -5.19
CA SER A 47 -4.81 -10.73 -5.44
C SER A 47 -4.87 -11.07 -6.92
N HIS A 48 -5.59 -10.30 -7.73
CA HIS A 48 -5.72 -10.51 -9.18
C HIS A 48 -4.68 -9.76 -10.01
N THR A 49 -3.81 -8.94 -9.40
CA THR A 49 -2.78 -8.20 -10.15
C THR A 49 -1.77 -9.18 -10.76
N PRO A 50 -1.53 -9.20 -12.09
CA PRO A 50 -0.51 -10.05 -12.69
C PRO A 50 0.88 -9.67 -12.17
N PHE A 51 1.72 -10.68 -11.87
CA PHE A 51 3.02 -10.46 -11.23
C PHE A 51 3.90 -9.48 -12.01
N LEU A 52 4.08 -9.72 -13.31
CA LEU A 52 4.94 -8.89 -14.15
C LEU A 52 4.38 -7.45 -14.35
N SER A 53 3.06 -7.29 -14.27
CA SER A 53 2.42 -5.96 -14.29
C SER A 53 2.79 -5.14 -13.05
N ALA A 54 2.89 -5.79 -11.89
CA ALA A 54 3.35 -5.13 -10.66
C ALA A 54 4.84 -4.76 -10.75
N VAL A 55 5.69 -5.70 -11.21
CA VAL A 55 7.13 -5.46 -11.40
C VAL A 55 7.39 -4.26 -12.31
N THR A 56 6.78 -4.25 -13.50
CA THR A 56 6.97 -3.16 -14.47
C THR A 56 6.49 -1.82 -13.92
N ARG A 57 5.40 -1.80 -13.15
CA ARG A 57 4.88 -0.59 -12.50
C ARG A 57 5.83 -0.06 -11.43
N ILE A 58 6.37 -0.94 -10.58
CA ILE A 58 7.34 -0.58 -9.53
C ILE A 58 8.60 -0.02 -10.18
N ARG A 59 9.17 -0.73 -11.16
CA ARG A 59 10.37 -0.29 -11.90
C ARG A 59 10.16 1.06 -12.57
N LYS A 60 9.03 1.27 -13.24
CA LYS A 60 8.70 2.56 -13.88
C LYS A 60 8.71 3.72 -12.89
N LEU A 61 8.21 3.50 -11.66
CA LEU A 61 8.21 4.50 -10.60
C LEU A 61 9.62 4.76 -10.07
N LEU A 62 10.41 3.72 -9.82
CA LEU A 62 11.81 3.86 -9.43
C LEU A 62 12.61 4.68 -10.47
N THR A 63 12.46 4.37 -11.76
CA THR A 63 13.12 5.10 -12.86
C THR A 63 12.58 6.53 -13.07
N LYS A 64 11.41 6.90 -12.51
CA LYS A 64 10.88 8.26 -12.65
C LYS A 64 11.79 9.29 -11.97
N SER A 65 12.42 8.93 -10.85
CA SER A 65 13.36 9.81 -10.15
C SER A 65 14.57 10.17 -11.03
N LEU A 66 15.14 9.16 -11.69
CA LEU A 66 16.34 9.32 -12.53
C LEU A 66 16.09 10.23 -13.74
N ARG A 67 14.86 10.26 -14.27
CA ARG A 67 14.50 11.10 -15.42
C ARG A 67 14.26 12.56 -15.06
N ASN A 68 13.75 12.84 -13.87
CA ASN A 68 13.42 14.20 -13.46
C ASN A 68 14.67 15.06 -13.18
N THR A 69 15.79 14.42 -12.84
CA THR A 69 17.09 15.10 -12.62
C THR A 69 17.92 15.28 -13.88
N ALA A 70 17.57 14.62 -15.00
CA ALA A 70 18.41 14.53 -16.20
C ALA A 70 17.86 15.27 -17.43
N ALA A 71 16.63 15.80 -17.38
CA ALA A 71 16.03 16.48 -18.53
C ALA A 71 16.52 17.93 -18.61
N ALA A 72 17.50 18.19 -19.49
CA ALA A 72 17.88 19.55 -19.86
C ALA A 72 16.67 20.28 -20.52
N PRO A 73 16.52 21.59 -20.32
CA PRO A 73 15.41 22.34 -20.91
C PRO A 73 15.41 22.20 -22.43
N LYS A 74 14.21 22.18 -23.04
CA LYS A 74 14.07 22.27 -24.50
C LYS A 74 14.80 23.54 -24.96
N ASN A 75 15.76 23.39 -25.88
CA ASN A 75 16.67 24.42 -26.41
C ASN A 75 18.00 24.64 -25.66
N ALA A 76 18.39 23.75 -24.72
CA ALA A 76 19.73 23.80 -24.14
C ALA A 76 20.83 23.46 -25.17
N SER A 77 21.89 24.27 -25.22
CA SER A 77 23.09 23.98 -26.02
C SER A 77 23.78 22.69 -25.55
N THR A 78 24.53 22.03 -26.43
CA THR A 78 25.27 20.81 -26.09
C THR A 78 26.18 21.00 -24.87
N HIS A 79 26.83 22.15 -24.77
CA HIS A 79 27.66 22.51 -23.60
C HIS A 79 26.84 22.58 -22.30
N ALA A 80 25.70 23.28 -22.32
CA ALA A 80 24.81 23.38 -21.16
C ALA A 80 24.26 22.01 -20.72
N ARG A 81 24.07 21.08 -21.67
CA ARG A 81 23.65 19.71 -21.40
C ARG A 81 24.75 18.89 -20.71
N VAL A 82 25.98 18.97 -21.20
CA VAL A 82 27.14 18.28 -20.60
C VAL A 82 27.41 18.80 -19.19
N GLU A 83 27.34 20.11 -19.00
CA GLU A 83 27.56 20.74 -17.70
C GLU A 83 26.45 20.38 -16.69
N ALA A 84 25.18 20.36 -17.11
CA ALA A 84 24.08 19.92 -16.25
C ALA A 84 24.22 18.44 -15.82
N LEU A 85 24.69 17.57 -16.73
CA LEU A 85 24.98 16.18 -16.40
C LEU A 85 26.09 16.08 -15.35
N GLN A 86 27.22 16.79 -15.53
CA GLN A 86 28.33 16.81 -14.57
C GLN A 86 27.93 17.33 -13.18
N ARG A 87 27.08 18.37 -13.12
CA ARG A 87 26.52 18.86 -11.85
C ARG A 87 25.59 17.83 -11.21
N SER A 88 24.74 17.16 -12.00
CA SER A 88 23.81 16.13 -11.51
C SER A 88 24.55 14.92 -10.93
N THR A 89 25.64 14.47 -11.55
CA THR A 89 26.43 13.33 -11.07
C THR A 89 27.14 13.64 -9.76
N ASN A 90 27.69 14.85 -9.61
CA ASN A 90 28.35 15.27 -8.37
C ASN A 90 27.37 15.53 -7.21
N THR A 91 26.15 15.99 -7.51
CA THR A 91 25.14 16.28 -6.48
C THR A 91 24.36 15.03 -6.05
N ALA A 92 24.23 14.02 -6.94
CA ALA A 92 23.51 12.78 -6.66
C ALA A 92 24.14 11.93 -5.55
N TYR A 93 25.47 11.98 -5.39
CA TYR A 93 26.18 11.21 -4.36
C TYR A 93 26.05 11.77 -2.94
N GLY A 94 25.61 13.03 -2.76
CA GLY A 94 25.69 13.72 -1.46
C GLY A 94 24.36 14.13 -0.81
N ASN A 95 23.27 14.30 -1.56
CA ASN A 95 22.05 14.92 -1.02
C ASN A 95 20.73 14.37 -1.57
N ALA A 96 20.77 13.27 -2.33
CA ALA A 96 19.56 12.66 -2.87
C ALA A 96 18.92 11.73 -1.82
N SER A 97 17.82 12.16 -1.20
CA SER A 97 16.97 11.21 -0.46
C SER A 97 16.56 10.09 -1.44
N PRO A 98 16.86 8.82 -1.14
CA PRO A 98 16.54 7.73 -2.06
C PRO A 98 15.03 7.68 -2.30
N LEU A 99 14.62 7.52 -3.56
CA LEU A 99 13.21 7.40 -3.90
C LEU A 99 12.66 6.11 -3.29
N LEU A 100 11.73 6.25 -2.34
CA LEU A 100 11.05 5.13 -1.72
C LEU A 100 9.71 4.86 -2.43
N VAL A 101 9.60 3.70 -3.06
CA VAL A 101 8.32 3.20 -3.59
C VAL A 101 7.71 2.28 -2.53
N THR A 102 6.53 2.63 -2.02
CA THR A 102 5.84 1.79 -1.03
C THR A 102 4.88 0.85 -1.74
N VAL A 103 4.99 -0.46 -1.47
CA VAL A 103 4.07 -1.47 -2.00
C VAL A 103 3.23 -2.02 -0.85
N LEU A 104 1.91 -1.98 -1.00
CA LEU A 104 0.96 -2.43 0.01
C LEU A 104 0.09 -3.56 -0.55
N GLY A 105 0.08 -4.70 0.14
CA GLY A 105 -0.83 -5.81 -0.12
C GLY A 105 -1.44 -6.29 1.19
N THR A 106 -2.72 -6.65 1.15
CA THR A 106 -3.46 -7.15 2.32
C THR A 106 -4.21 -8.44 1.96
N GLY A 107 -4.56 -9.25 2.97
CA GLY A 107 -5.29 -10.51 2.80
C GLY A 107 -4.61 -11.45 1.79
N LYS A 108 -5.37 -11.94 0.80
CA LYS A 108 -4.87 -12.84 -0.26
C LYS A 108 -3.75 -12.23 -1.12
N ALA A 109 -3.52 -10.92 -1.09
CA ALA A 109 -2.45 -10.27 -1.85
C ALA A 109 -1.09 -10.27 -1.10
N ILE A 110 -1.04 -10.70 0.17
CA ILE A 110 0.20 -10.70 0.96
C ILE A 110 1.24 -11.63 0.32
N GLU A 111 0.85 -12.85 -0.03
CA GLU A 111 1.73 -13.83 -0.69
C GLU A 111 2.43 -13.21 -1.91
N LYS A 112 1.64 -12.64 -2.82
CA LYS A 112 2.15 -11.99 -4.03
C LYS A 112 3.06 -10.80 -3.74
N THR A 113 2.75 -10.03 -2.68
CA THR A 113 3.56 -8.88 -2.27
C THR A 113 4.94 -9.32 -1.75
N LEU A 114 4.99 -10.42 -1.01
CA LEU A 114 6.24 -11.03 -0.56
C LEU A 114 7.04 -11.61 -1.74
N SER A 115 6.39 -12.26 -2.71
CA SER A 115 7.07 -12.73 -3.93
C SER A 115 7.68 -11.58 -4.72
N LEU A 116 7.00 -10.44 -4.82
CA LEU A 116 7.56 -9.24 -5.47
C LEU A 116 8.77 -8.71 -4.70
N ALA A 117 8.70 -8.65 -3.37
CA ALA A 117 9.82 -8.22 -2.54
C ALA A 117 11.05 -9.10 -2.74
N SER A 118 10.88 -10.43 -2.68
CA SER A 118 11.96 -11.39 -2.91
C SER A 118 12.54 -11.28 -4.33
N TRP A 119 11.69 -11.06 -5.34
CA TRP A 119 12.16 -10.86 -6.72
C TRP A 119 13.06 -9.62 -6.84
N PHE A 120 12.67 -8.48 -6.26
CA PHE A 120 13.48 -7.25 -6.28
C PHE A 120 14.78 -7.39 -5.47
N GLU A 121 14.73 -8.09 -4.34
CA GLU A 121 15.92 -8.40 -3.55
C GLU A 121 16.96 -9.19 -4.37
N GLN A 122 16.51 -10.18 -5.16
CA GLN A 122 17.37 -10.96 -6.05
C GLN A 122 17.93 -10.17 -7.23
N GLN A 123 17.25 -9.11 -7.68
CA GLN A 123 17.78 -8.27 -8.76
C GLN A 123 18.97 -7.40 -8.32
N GLY A 124 19.06 -7.06 -7.03
CA GLY A 124 20.13 -6.23 -6.49
C GLY A 124 20.11 -4.76 -6.96
N ASP A 125 19.02 -4.31 -7.58
CA ASP A 125 18.86 -2.95 -8.12
C ASP A 125 18.24 -1.97 -7.11
N CYS A 126 17.75 -2.46 -5.97
CA CYS A 126 17.17 -1.65 -4.90
C CYS A 126 17.26 -2.33 -3.52
N ASP A 127 17.19 -1.51 -2.46
CA ASP A 127 17.05 -1.97 -1.08
C ASP A 127 15.58 -2.29 -0.77
N VAL A 128 15.31 -3.49 -0.25
CA VAL A 128 13.96 -3.98 0.04
C VAL A 128 13.75 -4.02 1.55
N ARG A 129 12.69 -3.35 2.03
CA ARG A 129 12.31 -3.35 3.45
C ARG A 129 10.87 -3.82 3.65
N LEU A 130 10.70 -4.82 4.50
CA LEU A 130 9.39 -5.38 4.87
C LEU A 130 8.88 -4.73 6.15
N ARG A 131 7.58 -4.40 6.17
CA ARG A 131 6.88 -3.89 7.35
C ARG A 131 5.50 -4.52 7.44
N THR A 132 5.11 -4.96 8.63
CA THR A 132 3.76 -5.40 8.92
C THR A 132 2.90 -4.22 9.35
N LYS A 133 1.64 -4.23 8.96
CA LYS A 133 0.66 -3.21 9.35
C LYS A 133 -0.69 -3.86 9.56
N THR A 134 -1.36 -3.49 10.65
CA THR A 134 -2.76 -3.85 10.92
C THR A 134 -3.68 -2.82 10.28
N VAL A 135 -4.75 -3.29 9.62
CA VAL A 135 -5.79 -2.45 9.01
C VAL A 135 -7.14 -2.99 9.49
N GLY A 136 -7.93 -2.14 10.14
CA GLY A 136 -9.30 -2.44 10.52
C GLY A 136 -10.27 -2.19 9.35
N THR A 137 -11.31 -3.02 9.26
CA THR A 137 -12.36 -2.93 8.24
C THR A 137 -13.71 -3.00 8.91
N VAL A 138 -14.67 -2.22 8.42
CA VAL A 138 -16.06 -2.28 8.84
C VAL A 138 -16.85 -2.88 7.70
N ASP A 139 -17.57 -3.96 7.95
CA ASP A 139 -18.45 -4.61 6.98
C ASP A 139 -19.91 -4.41 7.40
N ASP A 140 -20.82 -4.47 6.44
CA ASP A 140 -22.26 -4.36 6.66
C ASP A 140 -22.87 -5.73 6.99
N VAL A 141 -23.91 -5.74 7.82
CA VAL A 141 -24.74 -6.92 8.10
C VAL A 141 -26.14 -6.64 7.57
N ILE A 142 -26.62 -7.47 6.65
CA ILE A 142 -27.89 -7.27 5.93
C ILE A 142 -28.77 -8.49 6.18
N VAL A 143 -30.05 -8.26 6.47
CA VAL A 143 -31.07 -9.32 6.58
C VAL A 143 -31.40 -9.82 5.17
N GLU A 144 -31.31 -11.12 4.91
CA GLU A 144 -31.83 -11.67 3.67
C GLU A 144 -33.36 -11.60 3.72
N GLU A 145 -33.96 -10.74 2.89
CA GLU A 145 -35.40 -10.78 2.63
C GLU A 145 -35.70 -12.09 1.88
N GLY A 146 -36.16 -13.09 2.63
CA GLY A 146 -36.96 -14.15 2.05
C GLY A 146 -38.29 -13.53 1.60
N GLU A 147 -38.74 -13.90 0.41
CA GLU A 147 -40.07 -13.57 -0.09
C GLU A 147 -41.12 -14.12 0.89
N GLY A 148 -41.62 -13.25 1.77
CA GLY A 148 -42.45 -13.63 2.92
C GLY A 148 -42.54 -12.52 3.95
N ASP A 149 -43.48 -11.61 3.70
CA ASP A 149 -44.26 -10.86 4.71
C ASP A 149 -43.50 -9.74 5.45
N GLY A 150 -43.81 -8.50 5.06
CA GLY A 150 -43.28 -7.30 5.70
C GLY A 150 -43.59 -7.23 7.19
N LEU A 151 -42.56 -7.43 8.02
CA LEU A 151 -42.52 -6.88 9.36
C LEU A 151 -41.15 -6.22 9.58
N THR A 152 -41.16 -4.90 9.45
CA THR A 152 -40.02 -4.06 9.85
C THR A 152 -39.86 -4.18 11.37
N HIS A 153 -38.84 -4.93 11.82
CA HIS A 153 -38.35 -4.79 13.18
C HIS A 153 -37.15 -3.87 13.14
N ALA A 154 -37.40 -2.62 13.55
CA ALA A 154 -36.36 -1.68 13.90
C ALA A 154 -35.46 -2.34 14.94
N VAL A 155 -34.17 -2.47 14.62
CA VAL A 155 -33.15 -2.86 15.59
C VAL A 155 -33.04 -1.69 16.58
N MET A 156 -33.75 -1.80 17.70
CA MET A 156 -33.48 -1.00 18.89
C MET A 156 -32.12 -1.44 19.41
N CYS A 157 -31.14 -0.54 19.33
CA CYS A 157 -29.91 -0.66 20.10
C CYS A 157 -30.27 -0.29 21.54
N ASP A 158 -30.31 -1.27 22.44
CA ASP A 158 -30.32 -1.00 23.87
C ASP A 158 -28.97 -0.38 24.26
N GLU A 159 -29.02 0.82 24.85
CA GLU A 159 -27.91 1.46 25.55
C GLU A 159 -27.79 0.82 26.94
N ASP A 160 -26.59 0.31 27.26
CA ASP A 160 -26.08 0.13 28.63
C ASP A 160 -24.61 0.57 28.67
#